data_AF-A0A059DDX6-F1
#
_entry.id   AF-A0A059DDX6-F1
#
_cell.length_a   1.000
_cell.length_b   1.000
_cell.length_c   1.000
_cell.angle_alpha   90.00
_cell.angle_beta   90.00
_cell.angle_gamma   90.00
#
_symmetry.space_group_name_H-M   'P 1'
#
loop_
_entity.id
_entity.type
_entity.pdbx_description
1 polymer ?
#
loop_
_entity_poly.entity_id
_entity_poly.type
_entity_poly.pdbx_seq_one_letter_code
_entity_poly.pdbx_strand_id
1 'polypeptide(L)'
;MDRKLKSGTLGITSWVCALTVLSFQFLLGFFFPTFSMALQTLVDESSVGESKAKCVCSFLQELNDAVKAKFIEEYPQALIETNSSFFSQFTLVVATQLVEDSMIKLDRICREANVKLIFARSYGLTGLVRISVKEHMIIESKPDHFLDDLRLNNPWPELKRFAEGIDLTTADPVAHKHIPYVVILVKMANEWADSHNGRLPSTREEKKEFKELLKSRMIALDEDNYREAVEASFKVFAPQGISQELKQIIDDSAAELHHNSSDFWVMVAALKEFIANEGAGEAPLEGSIPDMTSSTEHYVNLQKIYQAKAEADFLVMEQRVRNHLKKIGRETKMISKQTIRSFCRNARKLKVCRYRLVEDEFNSPVLSELQKYLADEEYIVAVGFYILLRAVDRFAANYNSFPGEFDGEMDEDISRLKTAAVSLLSDLGCNGQTLTEDLISEMCRFGAAELHAVAAFIGGVASQEVIKLITKQFVPMSGTFIFNGIDQKSQLLSL
;
A
#
# COMPACT_ATOMS: atom_id res chain seq x y z
N MET A 1 47.76 -4.94 10.87
CA MET A 1 46.97 -5.32 12.04
C MET A 1 45.52 -5.29 11.63
N ASP A 2 45.04 -6.49 11.30
CA ASP A 2 43.67 -6.97 11.10
C ASP A 2 42.58 -5.95 10.74
N ARG A 3 42.41 -5.73 9.43
CA ARG A 3 41.14 -5.26 8.87
C ARG A 3 40.16 -6.42 8.93
N LYS A 4 39.05 -6.29 9.68
CA LYS A 4 37.88 -7.13 9.42
C LYS A 4 37.52 -7.01 7.93
N LEU A 5 37.46 -8.15 7.24
CA LEU A 5 36.93 -8.24 5.89
C LEU A 5 35.45 -7.85 5.94
N LYS A 6 35.09 -6.59 5.68
CA LYS A 6 33.69 -6.10 5.76
C LYS A 6 33.31 -5.21 4.58
N SER A 7 32.01 -5.24 4.31
CA SER A 7 31.28 -5.17 3.03
C SER A 7 31.18 -3.81 2.35
N GLY A 8 31.18 -3.79 1.02
CA GLY A 8 30.90 -2.61 0.20
C GLY A 8 29.45 -2.51 -0.29
N THR A 9 28.60 -1.83 0.48
CA THR A 9 27.52 -0.90 0.09
C THR A 9 26.38 -1.17 -0.93
N LEU A 10 26.16 -2.31 -1.61
CA LEU A 10 24.97 -2.45 -2.52
C LEU A 10 24.28 -3.83 -2.58
N GLY A 11 24.31 -4.62 -1.50
CA GLY A 11 23.52 -5.85 -1.41
C GLY A 11 22.02 -5.63 -1.70
N ILE A 12 21.41 -4.59 -1.10
CA ILE A 12 19.98 -4.30 -1.28
C ILE A 12 19.66 -4.04 -2.75
N THR A 13 20.45 -3.22 -3.42
CA THR A 13 20.17 -2.76 -4.80
C THR A 13 20.13 -3.94 -5.76
N SER A 14 21.11 -4.85 -5.66
CA SER A 14 21.12 -6.07 -6.46
C SER A 14 19.84 -6.89 -6.26
N TRP A 15 19.36 -7.02 -5.03
CA TRP A 15 18.12 -7.74 -4.73
C TRP A 15 16.86 -7.03 -5.23
N VAL A 16 16.76 -5.70 -5.03
CA VAL A 16 15.62 -4.93 -5.52
C VAL A 16 15.52 -5.05 -7.03
N CYS A 17 16.66 -4.89 -7.70
CA CYS A 17 16.73 -4.96 -9.14
C CYS A 17 16.43 -6.37 -9.65
N ALA A 18 17.01 -7.42 -9.06
CA ALA A 18 16.75 -8.80 -9.47
C ALA A 18 15.27 -9.17 -9.38
N LEU A 19 14.62 -8.87 -8.24
CA LEU A 19 13.21 -9.18 -8.03
C LEU A 19 12.28 -8.35 -8.94
N THR A 20 12.63 -7.08 -9.18
CA THR A 20 11.86 -6.22 -10.09
C THR A 20 12.00 -6.66 -11.55
N VAL A 21 13.21 -7.04 -11.98
CA VAL A 21 13.53 -7.50 -13.35
C VAL A 21 12.87 -8.84 -13.66
N LEU A 22 12.84 -9.77 -12.70
CA LEU A 22 12.11 -11.03 -12.83
C LEU A 22 10.60 -10.81 -12.95
N SER A 23 10.07 -9.73 -12.34
CA SER A 23 8.64 -9.46 -12.31
C SER A 23 8.14 -8.58 -13.46
N PHE A 24 8.98 -7.71 -14.06
CA PHE A 24 8.55 -6.72 -15.05
C PHE A 24 9.62 -6.28 -16.06
N GLN A 25 9.14 -5.72 -17.18
CA GLN A 25 9.92 -5.13 -18.27
C GLN A 25 10.14 -3.62 -18.05
N PHE A 26 11.07 -3.21 -17.17
CA PHE A 26 11.39 -1.78 -16.94
C PHE A 26 12.83 -1.41 -17.33
N LEU A 27 13.02 -0.14 -17.73
CA LEU A 27 14.34 0.48 -17.85
C LEU A 27 14.74 0.95 -16.44
N LEU A 28 15.64 0.22 -15.79
CA LEU A 28 16.20 0.61 -14.49
C LEU A 28 17.56 1.27 -14.74
N GLY A 29 17.72 2.52 -14.30
CA GLY A 29 19.00 3.22 -14.27
C GLY A 29 19.67 2.97 -12.92
N PHE A 30 20.90 2.45 -12.93
CA PHE A 30 21.58 2.05 -11.71
C PHE A 30 22.79 2.91 -11.34
N PHE A 31 23.09 2.97 -10.04
CA PHE A 31 24.16 3.76 -9.43
C PHE A 31 24.91 2.97 -8.37
N PHE A 32 26.24 2.81 -8.49
CA PHE A 32 27.04 2.05 -7.54
C PHE A 32 28.47 2.61 -7.39
N PRO A 33 28.98 2.92 -6.18
CA PRO A 33 30.40 3.19 -5.94
C PRO A 33 31.23 1.91 -5.61
N THR A 34 32.56 2.03 -5.65
CA THR A 34 33.61 0.98 -5.68
C THR A 34 33.76 0.02 -4.47
N PHE A 35 34.58 -1.02 -4.66
CA PHE A 35 34.57 -2.43 -4.16
C PHE A 35 34.75 -2.76 -2.65
N SER A 36 34.08 -3.85 -2.19
CA SER A 36 34.54 -4.84 -1.16
C SER A 36 33.67 -6.12 -1.22
N MET A 37 34.31 -7.31 -1.21
CA MET A 37 33.85 -8.59 -1.83
C MET A 37 33.00 -9.56 -0.99
N ALA A 38 32.33 -9.15 0.09
CA ALA A 38 31.87 -10.18 1.04
C ALA A 38 30.47 -10.78 0.82
N LEU A 39 29.49 -10.08 0.22
CA LEU A 39 28.07 -10.41 0.49
C LEU A 39 27.09 -10.17 -0.67
N GLN A 40 27.53 -10.25 -1.93
CA GLN A 40 26.71 -9.91 -3.10
C GLN A 40 26.64 -11.09 -4.08
N THR A 41 25.43 -11.56 -4.39
CA THR A 41 25.16 -12.73 -5.26
C THR A 41 25.33 -12.45 -6.75
N LEU A 42 25.46 -11.18 -7.15
CA LEU A 42 25.54 -10.72 -8.54
C LEU A 42 26.92 -10.11 -8.89
N VAL A 43 27.99 -10.61 -8.28
CA VAL A 43 29.38 -10.27 -8.61
C VAL A 43 30.28 -11.50 -8.35
N ASP A 44 31.36 -11.62 -9.10
CA ASP A 44 32.35 -12.70 -8.95
C ASP A 44 33.76 -12.15 -8.67
N GLU A 45 34.73 -13.04 -8.46
CA GLU A 45 36.14 -12.64 -8.23
C GLU A 45 36.72 -11.88 -9.43
N SER A 46 36.25 -12.14 -10.65
CA SER A 46 36.71 -11.42 -11.85
C SER A 46 36.24 -9.97 -11.90
N SER A 47 35.21 -9.63 -11.10
CA SER A 47 34.65 -8.28 -10.98
C SER A 47 35.47 -7.36 -10.06
N VAL A 48 36.52 -7.86 -9.38
CA VAL A 48 37.37 -7.06 -8.50
C VAL A 48 38.09 -5.98 -9.31
N GLY A 49 37.92 -4.71 -8.91
CA GLY A 49 38.56 -3.56 -9.56
C GLY A 49 37.76 -2.98 -10.74
N GLU A 50 36.71 -3.65 -11.20
CA GLU A 50 35.78 -3.13 -12.19
C GLU A 50 34.70 -2.23 -11.55
N SER A 51 34.01 -1.47 -12.40
CA SER A 51 32.84 -0.69 -12.00
C SER A 51 31.71 -1.59 -11.53
N LYS A 52 31.25 -1.39 -10.29
CA LYS A 52 30.12 -2.17 -9.74
C LYS A 52 28.86 -2.00 -10.57
N ALA A 53 28.60 -0.79 -11.08
CA ALA A 53 27.41 -0.51 -11.85
C ALA A 53 27.40 -1.29 -13.15
N LYS A 54 28.56 -1.39 -13.80
CA LYS A 54 28.76 -2.22 -15.00
C LYS A 54 28.55 -3.70 -14.69
N CYS A 55 29.23 -4.24 -13.68
CA CYS A 55 29.13 -5.67 -13.32
C CYS A 55 27.69 -6.08 -12.97
N VAL A 56 27.05 -5.36 -12.04
CA VAL A 56 25.68 -5.68 -11.61
C VAL A 56 24.69 -5.53 -12.78
N CYS A 57 24.85 -4.52 -13.63
CA CYS A 57 24.00 -4.35 -14.82
C CYS A 57 24.10 -5.54 -15.78
N SER A 58 25.30 -6.09 -16.00
CA SER A 58 25.49 -7.28 -16.84
C SER A 58 24.76 -8.49 -16.27
N PHE A 59 24.95 -8.80 -14.98
CA PHE A 59 24.27 -9.93 -14.33
C PHE A 59 22.74 -9.74 -14.29
N LEU A 60 22.24 -8.52 -14.05
CA LEU A 60 20.81 -8.24 -14.08
C LEU A 60 20.21 -8.42 -15.49
N GLN A 61 20.97 -8.11 -16.53
CA GLN A 61 20.53 -8.29 -17.92
C GLN A 61 20.34 -9.78 -18.25
N GLU A 62 21.16 -10.67 -17.69
CA GLU A 62 21.05 -12.13 -17.86
C GLU A 62 19.79 -12.71 -17.22
N LEU A 63 19.20 -12.04 -16.23
CA LEU A 63 17.98 -12.54 -15.57
C LEU A 63 16.75 -12.46 -16.47
N ASN A 64 16.70 -11.50 -17.40
CA ASN A 64 15.55 -11.30 -18.27
C ASN A 64 15.92 -10.49 -19.54
N ASP A 65 16.02 -11.16 -20.69
CA ASP A 65 16.33 -10.54 -21.98
C ASP A 65 15.31 -9.47 -22.43
N ALA A 66 14.09 -9.50 -21.89
CA ALA A 66 13.08 -8.50 -22.21
C ALA A 66 13.37 -7.13 -21.57
N VAL A 67 14.11 -7.12 -20.46
CA VAL A 67 14.52 -5.92 -19.73
C VAL A 67 15.72 -5.28 -20.42
N LYS A 68 15.80 -3.96 -20.45
CA LYS A 68 16.98 -3.23 -20.94
C LYS A 68 17.66 -2.53 -19.77
N ALA A 69 18.68 -3.18 -19.23
CA ALA A 69 19.49 -2.67 -18.14
C ALA A 69 20.49 -1.62 -18.68
N LYS A 70 20.66 -0.50 -17.95
CA LYS A 70 21.67 0.53 -18.26
C LYS A 70 22.34 1.01 -16.98
N PHE A 71 23.62 1.33 -17.07
CA PHE A 71 24.40 1.87 -15.95
C PHE A 71 25.07 3.19 -16.33
N ILE A 72 25.41 3.98 -15.31
CA ILE A 72 26.37 5.08 -15.44
C ILE A 72 27.38 5.03 -14.29
N GLU A 73 28.58 5.55 -14.53
CA GLU A 73 29.72 5.46 -13.62
C GLU A 73 29.93 6.78 -12.86
N GLU A 74 28.88 7.20 -12.16
CA GLU A 74 28.90 8.43 -11.35
C GLU A 74 28.38 8.17 -9.93
N TYR A 75 28.88 8.94 -8.98
CA TYR A 75 28.41 8.89 -7.60
C TYR A 75 27.03 9.56 -7.48
N PRO A 76 26.05 8.93 -6.78
CA PRO A 76 24.72 9.52 -6.58
C PRO A 76 24.76 10.96 -6.06
N GLN A 77 25.66 11.24 -5.10
CA GLN A 77 25.81 12.56 -4.50
C GLN A 77 26.17 13.62 -5.55
N ALA A 78 27.10 13.30 -6.44
CA ALA A 78 27.50 14.22 -7.51
C ALA A 78 26.33 14.53 -8.45
N LEU A 79 25.52 13.53 -8.80
CA LEU A 79 24.34 13.72 -9.65
C LEU A 79 23.23 14.52 -8.99
N ILE A 80 22.98 14.25 -7.71
CA ILE A 80 22.02 15.00 -6.90
C ILE A 80 22.41 16.48 -6.85
N GLU A 81 23.70 16.79 -6.78
CA GLU A 81 24.20 18.16 -6.69
C GLU A 81 24.32 18.88 -8.04
N THR A 82 24.69 18.17 -9.09
CA THR A 82 25.08 18.79 -10.37
C THR A 82 24.06 18.62 -11.49
N ASN A 83 23.19 17.60 -11.43
CA ASN A 83 22.28 17.27 -12.52
C ASN A 83 20.92 16.73 -12.02
N SER A 84 20.13 17.60 -11.39
CA SER A 84 18.77 17.25 -10.93
C SER A 84 17.84 16.78 -12.05
N SER A 85 17.99 17.33 -13.26
CA SER A 85 17.16 16.98 -14.42
C SER A 85 17.30 15.51 -14.84
N PHE A 86 18.43 14.88 -14.52
CA PHE A 86 18.68 13.47 -14.77
C PHE A 86 17.57 12.58 -14.20
N PHE A 87 17.02 12.90 -13.03
CA PHE A 87 16.03 12.05 -12.37
C PHE A 87 14.65 12.09 -13.03
N SER A 88 14.32 13.17 -13.75
CA SER A 88 13.00 13.35 -14.38
C SER A 88 12.69 12.35 -15.50
N GLN A 89 13.69 11.63 -16.01
CA GLN A 89 13.51 10.61 -17.04
C GLN A 89 12.93 9.29 -16.51
N PHE A 90 12.92 9.09 -15.19
CA PHE A 90 12.48 7.84 -14.57
C PHE A 90 11.05 7.91 -14.05
N THR A 91 10.34 6.79 -14.09
CA THR A 91 9.01 6.65 -13.45
C THR A 91 9.13 6.54 -11.93
N LEU A 92 10.20 5.88 -11.47
CA LEU A 92 10.50 5.59 -10.07
C LEU A 92 12.02 5.48 -9.90
N VAL A 93 12.53 5.98 -8.77
CA VAL A 93 13.92 5.88 -8.34
C VAL A 93 13.96 5.06 -7.04
N VAL A 94 14.87 4.10 -6.97
CA VAL A 94 15.22 3.40 -5.73
C VAL A 94 16.60 3.86 -5.31
N ALA A 95 16.70 4.46 -4.13
CA ALA A 95 17.94 4.99 -3.58
C ALA A 95 18.36 4.16 -2.36
N THR A 96 19.56 3.59 -2.42
CA THR A 96 20.07 2.67 -1.40
C THR A 96 21.27 3.24 -0.69
N GLN A 97 21.40 3.00 0.62
CA GLN A 97 22.56 3.41 1.43
C GLN A 97 22.91 4.91 1.31
N LEU A 98 21.92 5.78 1.06
CA LEU A 98 22.12 7.23 1.07
C LEU A 98 22.11 7.77 2.50
N VAL A 99 22.92 8.81 2.72
CA VAL A 99 22.94 9.61 3.94
C VAL A 99 21.86 10.70 3.92
N GLU A 100 21.45 11.18 5.10
CA GLU A 100 20.33 12.13 5.27
C GLU A 100 20.32 13.32 4.29
N ASP A 101 21.43 14.05 4.18
CA ASP A 101 21.50 15.25 3.32
C ASP A 101 21.18 14.95 1.86
N SER A 102 21.65 13.79 1.37
CA SER A 102 21.37 13.33 0.00
C SER A 102 19.92 12.87 -0.14
N MET A 103 19.34 12.24 0.90
CA MET A 103 17.93 11.83 0.90
C MET A 103 17.00 13.04 0.80
N ILE A 104 17.25 14.10 1.59
CA ILE A 104 16.45 15.33 1.57
C ILE A 104 16.50 15.99 0.19
N LYS A 105 17.71 16.16 -0.38
CA LYS A 105 17.87 16.77 -1.71
C LYS A 105 17.18 15.95 -2.79
N LEU A 106 17.37 14.62 -2.79
CA LEU A 106 16.77 13.73 -3.79
C LEU A 106 15.24 13.68 -3.68
N ASP A 107 14.68 13.71 -2.47
CA ASP A 107 13.23 13.77 -2.25
C ASP A 107 12.61 14.98 -2.93
N ARG A 108 13.20 16.17 -2.73
CA ARG A 108 12.75 17.41 -3.39
C ARG A 108 12.81 17.30 -4.90
N ILE A 109 13.95 16.87 -5.46
CA ILE A 109 14.13 16.70 -6.91
C ILE A 109 13.08 15.75 -7.50
N CYS A 110 12.91 14.57 -6.90
CA CYS A 110 11.95 13.59 -7.39
C CYS A 110 10.51 14.10 -7.29
N ARG A 111 10.14 14.79 -6.20
CA ARG A 111 8.78 15.34 -6.04
C ARG A 111 8.46 16.44 -7.04
N GLU A 112 9.39 17.33 -7.33
CA GLU A 112 9.24 18.37 -8.36
C GLU A 112 9.03 17.77 -9.75
N ALA A 113 9.75 16.69 -10.05
CA ALA A 113 9.62 15.95 -11.31
C ALA A 113 8.47 14.93 -11.34
N ASN A 114 7.69 14.79 -10.24
CA ASN A 114 6.65 13.77 -10.06
C ASN A 114 7.16 12.31 -10.27
N VAL A 115 8.42 12.09 -9.90
CA VAL A 115 9.11 10.80 -9.90
C VAL A 115 8.88 10.14 -8.55
N LYS A 116 8.52 8.86 -8.56
CA LYS A 116 8.32 8.11 -7.30
C LYS A 116 9.66 7.76 -6.70
N LEU A 117 9.80 7.80 -5.38
CA LEU A 117 11.06 7.53 -4.71
C LEU A 117 10.90 6.49 -3.61
N ILE A 118 11.82 5.55 -3.52
CA ILE A 118 11.94 4.61 -2.40
C ILE A 118 13.37 4.68 -1.88
N PHE A 119 13.53 4.96 -0.60
CA PHE A 119 14.78 4.79 0.11
C PHE A 119 14.84 3.41 0.74
N ALA A 120 15.98 2.75 0.64
CA ALA A 120 16.24 1.51 1.35
C ALA A 120 17.64 1.53 1.99
N ARG A 121 17.74 1.05 3.22
CA ARG A 121 19.02 1.00 3.94
C ARG A 121 19.13 -0.30 4.73
N SER A 122 20.32 -0.88 4.77
CA SER A 122 20.70 -2.02 5.61
C SER A 122 21.92 -1.61 6.43
N TYR A 123 21.88 -1.91 7.73
CA TYR A 123 22.93 -1.59 8.68
C TYR A 123 22.97 -2.67 9.76
N GLY A 124 23.97 -3.55 9.70
CA GLY A 124 24.08 -4.73 10.53
C GLY A 124 22.86 -5.64 10.43
N LEU A 125 22.18 -5.84 11.55
CA LEU A 125 20.94 -6.62 11.65
C LEU A 125 19.67 -5.76 11.57
N THR A 126 19.75 -4.47 11.25
CA THR A 126 18.56 -3.62 11.00
C THR A 126 18.48 -3.16 9.56
N GLY A 127 17.27 -2.81 9.11
CA GLY A 127 17.06 -2.20 7.81
C GLY A 127 15.85 -1.28 7.79
N LEU A 128 15.84 -0.40 6.80
CA LEU A 128 14.88 0.67 6.63
C LEU A 128 14.35 0.67 5.20
N VAL A 129 13.04 0.86 5.03
CA VAL A 129 12.43 1.23 3.74
C VAL A 129 11.53 2.44 3.95
N ARG A 130 11.66 3.46 3.11
CA ARG A 130 10.83 4.68 3.16
C ARG A 130 10.40 5.09 1.76
N ILE A 131 9.09 5.03 1.49
CA ILE A 131 8.50 5.50 0.23
C ILE A 131 8.28 6.99 0.31
N SER A 132 8.70 7.76 -0.68
CA SER A 132 8.41 9.18 -0.80
C SER A 132 7.73 9.50 -2.13
N VAL A 133 6.44 9.82 -2.08
CA VAL A 133 5.64 10.22 -3.24
C VAL A 133 4.66 11.33 -2.84
N LYS A 134 4.49 12.34 -3.70
CA LYS A 134 3.57 13.45 -3.41
C LYS A 134 2.13 12.97 -3.21
N GLU A 135 1.64 12.22 -4.19
CA GLU A 135 0.30 11.64 -4.19
C GLU A 135 0.32 10.35 -5.01
N HIS A 136 -0.29 9.30 -4.48
CA HIS A 136 -0.45 8.02 -5.15
C HIS A 136 -1.92 7.61 -5.12
N MET A 137 -2.53 7.56 -6.31
CA MET A 137 -3.94 7.28 -6.51
C MET A 137 -4.11 5.83 -6.97
N ILE A 138 -4.96 5.07 -6.27
CA ILE A 138 -5.13 3.63 -6.43
C ILE A 138 -6.60 3.33 -6.74
N ILE A 139 -6.83 2.60 -7.82
CA ILE A 139 -8.16 2.09 -8.18
C ILE A 139 -8.33 0.68 -7.62
N GLU A 140 -7.36 -0.21 -7.85
CA GLU A 140 -7.45 -1.62 -7.44
C GLU A 140 -6.65 -1.87 -6.15
N SER A 141 -7.17 -1.38 -5.03
CA SER A 141 -6.47 -1.49 -3.72
C SER A 141 -6.45 -2.90 -3.13
N LYS A 142 -7.28 -3.82 -3.64
CA LYS A 142 -7.34 -5.25 -3.26
C LYS A 142 -7.31 -5.46 -1.73
N PRO A 143 -8.30 -4.92 -0.99
CA PRO A 143 -8.39 -5.11 0.46
C PRO A 143 -8.55 -6.60 0.82
N ASP A 144 -7.87 -7.05 1.87
CA ASP A 144 -7.93 -8.44 2.36
C ASP A 144 -9.34 -8.83 2.84
N HIS A 145 -10.05 -7.86 3.41
CA HIS A 145 -11.42 -8.02 3.89
C HIS A 145 -12.30 -6.95 3.25
N PHE A 146 -13.23 -7.39 2.41
CA PHE A 146 -14.21 -6.52 1.79
C PHE A 146 -15.56 -7.20 1.74
N LEU A 147 -16.62 -6.44 2.02
CA LEU A 147 -17.98 -6.95 1.94
C LEU A 147 -18.46 -6.90 0.50
N ASP A 148 -18.95 -8.03 -0.01
CA ASP A 148 -19.58 -8.09 -1.32
C ASP A 148 -20.69 -7.03 -1.43
N ASP A 149 -20.73 -6.31 -2.55
CA ASP A 149 -21.72 -5.26 -2.80
C ASP A 149 -23.09 -5.86 -3.21
N LEU A 150 -23.72 -6.60 -2.30
CA LEU A 150 -24.99 -7.30 -2.51
C LEU A 150 -26.23 -6.41 -2.36
N ARG A 151 -26.08 -5.17 -1.88
CA ARG A 151 -27.18 -4.21 -1.68
C ARG A 151 -28.40 -4.78 -0.93
N LEU A 152 -28.19 -5.73 -0.01
CA LEU A 152 -29.30 -6.38 0.71
C LEU A 152 -30.04 -5.41 1.64
N ASN A 153 -29.34 -4.38 2.11
CA ASN A 153 -29.90 -3.31 2.92
C ASN A 153 -30.71 -2.27 2.10
N ASN A 154 -30.54 -2.23 0.77
CA ASN A 154 -31.27 -1.35 -0.13
C ASN A 154 -31.33 -1.94 -1.56
N PRO A 155 -32.10 -3.03 -1.78
CA PRO A 155 -32.12 -3.69 -3.07
C PRO A 155 -32.85 -2.83 -4.10
N TRP A 156 -32.31 -2.75 -5.31
CA TRP A 156 -32.91 -2.00 -6.41
C TRP A 156 -34.11 -2.76 -7.01
N PRO A 157 -35.00 -2.11 -7.78
CA PRO A 157 -36.28 -2.69 -8.18
C PRO A 157 -36.20 -4.06 -8.86
N GLU A 158 -35.20 -4.27 -9.72
CA GLU A 158 -35.01 -5.51 -10.47
C GLU A 158 -34.62 -6.68 -9.56
N LEU A 159 -33.76 -6.44 -8.56
CA LEU A 159 -33.41 -7.45 -7.57
C LEU A 159 -34.60 -7.81 -6.68
N LYS A 160 -35.40 -6.80 -6.28
CA LYS A 160 -36.64 -7.03 -5.52
C LYS A 160 -37.63 -7.90 -6.30
N ARG A 161 -37.92 -7.54 -7.56
CA ARG A 161 -38.82 -8.32 -8.44
C ARG A 161 -38.36 -9.76 -8.64
N PHE A 162 -37.05 -9.98 -8.81
CA PHE A 162 -36.50 -11.33 -8.93
C PHE A 162 -36.73 -12.15 -7.66
N ALA A 163 -36.48 -11.56 -6.49
CA ALA A 163 -36.72 -12.24 -5.22
C ALA A 163 -38.22 -12.50 -4.97
N GLU A 164 -39.09 -11.56 -5.33
CA GLU A 164 -40.56 -11.73 -5.24
C GLU A 164 -41.05 -12.95 -6.03
N GLY A 165 -40.46 -13.21 -7.21
CA GLY A 165 -40.84 -14.32 -8.08
C GLY A 165 -40.46 -15.73 -7.59
N ILE A 166 -39.64 -15.86 -6.55
CA ILE A 166 -39.18 -17.16 -6.03
C ILE A 166 -39.92 -17.52 -4.75
N ASP A 167 -40.70 -18.60 -4.74
CA ASP A 167 -41.42 -19.05 -3.55
C ASP A 167 -40.50 -19.73 -2.52
N LEU A 168 -40.38 -19.14 -1.32
CA LEU A 168 -39.62 -19.74 -0.20
C LEU A 168 -40.38 -20.87 0.50
N THR A 169 -41.68 -21.02 0.22
CA THR A 169 -42.54 -22.03 0.85
C THR A 169 -42.78 -23.25 -0.04
N THR A 170 -41.98 -23.39 -1.10
CA THR A 170 -42.09 -24.51 -2.04
C THR A 170 -42.02 -25.85 -1.32
N ALA A 171 -42.94 -26.76 -1.69
CA ALA A 171 -42.98 -28.11 -1.14
C ALA A 171 -41.91 -29.04 -1.73
N ASP A 172 -41.22 -28.62 -2.80
CA ASP A 172 -40.12 -29.37 -3.41
C ASP A 172 -38.83 -29.17 -2.59
N PRO A 173 -38.32 -30.22 -1.89
CA PRO A 173 -37.13 -30.10 -1.06
C PRO A 173 -35.87 -29.77 -1.86
N VAL A 174 -35.79 -30.20 -3.12
CA VAL A 174 -34.65 -29.89 -3.99
C VAL A 174 -34.70 -28.43 -4.38
N ALA A 175 -35.85 -27.93 -4.82
CA ALA A 175 -36.01 -26.52 -5.15
C ALA A 175 -35.69 -25.63 -3.95
N HIS A 176 -36.18 -25.96 -2.75
CA HIS A 176 -35.95 -25.19 -1.52
C HIS A 176 -34.45 -25.09 -1.16
N LYS A 177 -33.71 -26.20 -1.23
CA LYS A 177 -32.25 -26.27 -0.98
C LYS A 177 -31.39 -25.47 -1.95
N HIS A 178 -31.93 -25.16 -3.14
CA HIS A 178 -31.22 -24.49 -4.21
C HIS A 178 -31.68 -23.04 -4.43
N ILE A 179 -32.43 -22.47 -3.48
CA ILE A 179 -32.74 -21.04 -3.46
C ILE A 179 -31.48 -20.29 -3.00
N PRO A 180 -30.94 -19.33 -3.78
CA PRO A 180 -29.74 -18.61 -3.39
C PRO A 180 -29.97 -17.78 -2.12
N TYR A 181 -28.98 -17.75 -1.21
CA TYR A 181 -29.11 -17.04 0.07
C TYR A 181 -29.44 -15.55 -0.09
N VAL A 182 -29.01 -14.92 -1.19
CA VAL A 182 -29.33 -13.52 -1.50
C VAL A 182 -30.85 -13.32 -1.60
N VAL A 183 -31.56 -14.26 -2.24
CA VAL A 183 -33.02 -14.22 -2.38
C VAL A 183 -33.69 -14.42 -1.02
N ILE A 184 -33.20 -15.40 -0.24
CA ILE A 184 -33.67 -15.64 1.13
C ILE A 184 -33.55 -14.34 1.94
N LEU A 185 -32.36 -13.73 1.97
CA LEU A 185 -32.11 -12.53 2.76
C LEU A 185 -32.95 -11.33 2.32
N VAL A 186 -33.16 -11.10 1.02
CA VAL A 186 -34.03 -10.01 0.53
C VAL A 186 -35.47 -10.21 1.03
N LYS A 187 -36.03 -11.41 0.90
CA LYS A 187 -37.41 -11.67 1.31
C LYS A 187 -37.59 -11.62 2.82
N MET A 188 -36.63 -12.20 3.56
CA MET A 188 -36.66 -12.19 5.03
C MET A 188 -36.48 -10.77 5.58
N ALA A 189 -35.65 -9.94 4.94
CA ALA A 189 -35.52 -8.52 5.28
C ALA A 189 -36.82 -7.75 5.04
N ASN A 190 -37.55 -8.04 3.96
CA ASN A 190 -38.86 -7.44 3.70
C ASN A 190 -39.90 -7.86 4.75
N GLU A 191 -39.99 -9.16 5.07
CA GLU A 191 -40.89 -9.68 6.12
C GLU A 191 -40.59 -9.05 7.49
N TRP A 192 -39.31 -8.91 7.81
CA TRP A 192 -38.89 -8.19 9.01
C TRP A 192 -39.33 -6.72 8.97
N ALA A 193 -39.09 -6.03 7.86
CA ALA A 193 -39.45 -4.62 7.70
C ALA A 193 -40.97 -4.40 7.83
N ASP A 194 -41.80 -5.28 7.26
CA ASP A 194 -43.26 -5.23 7.34
C ASP A 194 -43.77 -5.31 8.79
N SER A 195 -43.08 -6.08 9.64
CA SER A 195 -43.39 -6.20 11.07
C SER A 195 -42.77 -5.12 11.94
N HIS A 196 -41.84 -4.30 11.42
CA HIS A 196 -41.03 -3.34 12.19
C HIS A 196 -41.09 -1.89 11.67
N ASN A 197 -42.21 -1.51 11.04
CA ASN A 197 -42.44 -0.17 10.47
C ASN A 197 -41.41 0.22 9.39
N GLY A 198 -41.07 -0.72 8.50
CA GLY A 198 -40.13 -0.51 7.40
C GLY A 198 -38.65 -0.49 7.81
N ARG A 199 -38.32 -0.82 9.07
CA ARG A 199 -36.95 -0.77 9.59
C ARG A 199 -36.28 -2.14 9.56
N LEU A 200 -35.00 -2.14 9.19
CA LEU A 200 -34.14 -3.33 9.25
C LEU A 200 -33.59 -3.55 10.68
N PRO A 201 -33.11 -4.76 11.01
CA PRO A 201 -32.52 -5.05 12.32
C PRO A 201 -31.36 -4.11 12.65
N SER A 202 -31.39 -3.47 13.81
CA SER A 202 -30.43 -2.44 14.20
C SER A 202 -29.73 -2.76 15.52
N THR A 203 -30.49 -3.22 16.53
CA THR A 203 -29.97 -3.57 17.85
C THR A 203 -29.36 -4.98 17.87
N ARG A 204 -28.60 -5.31 18.92
CA ARG A 204 -28.01 -6.64 19.06
C ARG A 204 -29.10 -7.71 19.21
N GLU A 205 -30.17 -7.36 19.90
CA GLU A 205 -31.36 -8.17 20.14
C GLU A 205 -32.10 -8.42 18.83
N GLU A 206 -32.43 -7.37 18.07
CA GLU A 206 -33.08 -7.47 16.75
C GLU A 206 -32.25 -8.31 15.78
N LYS A 207 -30.92 -8.12 15.76
CA LYS A 207 -30.01 -8.92 14.90
C LYS A 207 -30.01 -10.39 15.29
N LYS A 208 -30.14 -10.71 16.58
CA LYS A 208 -30.26 -12.09 17.07
C LYS A 208 -31.61 -12.66 16.66
N GLU A 209 -32.69 -11.92 16.84
CA GLU A 209 -34.05 -12.32 16.46
C GLU A 209 -34.16 -12.58 14.95
N PHE A 210 -33.58 -11.73 14.11
CA PHE A 210 -33.52 -11.94 12.67
C PHE A 210 -32.80 -13.24 12.28
N LYS A 211 -31.71 -13.59 12.99
CA LYS A 211 -31.02 -14.87 12.79
C LYS A 211 -31.86 -16.06 13.22
N GLU A 212 -32.59 -15.97 14.33
CA GLU A 212 -33.51 -17.02 14.74
C GLU A 212 -34.69 -17.16 13.78
N LEU A 213 -35.19 -16.05 13.22
CA LEU A 213 -36.21 -16.05 12.19
C LEU A 213 -35.73 -16.81 10.93
N LEU A 214 -34.49 -16.55 10.46
CA LEU A 214 -33.88 -17.32 9.37
C LEU A 214 -33.80 -18.83 9.67
N LYS A 215 -33.34 -19.19 10.87
CA LYS A 215 -33.27 -20.61 11.29
C LYS A 215 -34.64 -21.27 11.36
N SER A 216 -35.68 -20.53 11.74
CA SER A 216 -37.05 -21.07 11.81
C SER A 216 -37.65 -21.40 10.44
N ARG A 217 -37.11 -20.82 9.36
CA ARG A 217 -37.50 -21.10 7.98
C ARG A 217 -36.76 -22.28 7.34
N MET A 218 -35.70 -22.76 8.00
CA MET A 218 -34.95 -23.93 7.58
C MET A 218 -35.78 -25.21 7.83
N ILE A 219 -36.00 -26.02 6.80
CA ILE A 219 -36.85 -27.22 6.87
C ILE A 219 -36.01 -28.44 7.30
N ALA A 220 -34.80 -28.55 6.79
CA ALA A 220 -33.88 -29.65 7.06
C ALA A 220 -32.52 -29.17 7.56
N LEU A 221 -31.81 -30.01 8.33
CA LEU A 221 -30.51 -29.65 8.90
C LEU A 221 -29.39 -29.51 7.86
N ASP A 222 -29.59 -30.06 6.67
CA ASP A 222 -28.61 -30.09 5.56
C ASP A 222 -28.89 -29.00 4.50
N GLU A 223 -29.56 -27.91 4.88
CA GLU A 223 -29.82 -26.76 4.00
C GLU A 223 -28.68 -25.74 4.06
N ASP A 224 -27.63 -25.99 3.27
CA ASP A 224 -26.45 -25.12 3.19
C ASP A 224 -26.80 -23.69 2.78
N ASN A 225 -27.79 -23.48 1.92
CA ASN A 225 -28.26 -22.15 1.53
C ASN A 225 -28.81 -21.31 2.70
N TYR A 226 -29.51 -21.92 3.66
CA TYR A 226 -29.97 -21.24 4.87
C TYR A 226 -28.84 -21.04 5.88
N ARG A 227 -27.89 -21.97 5.99
CA ARG A 227 -26.65 -21.75 6.76
C ARG A 227 -25.87 -20.54 6.22
N GLU A 228 -25.66 -20.49 4.91
CA GLU A 228 -25.05 -19.34 4.22
C GLU A 228 -25.84 -18.05 4.49
N ALA A 229 -27.18 -18.09 4.45
CA ALA A 229 -28.01 -16.93 4.76
C ALA A 229 -27.82 -16.45 6.20
N VAL A 230 -27.77 -17.35 7.18
CA VAL A 230 -27.54 -16.99 8.59
C VAL A 230 -26.14 -16.39 8.77
N GLU A 231 -25.13 -16.95 8.14
CA GLU A 231 -23.75 -16.44 8.16
C GLU A 231 -23.65 -15.06 7.50
N ALA A 232 -24.31 -14.87 6.35
CA ALA A 232 -24.32 -13.63 5.59
C ALA A 232 -25.36 -12.59 6.06
N SER A 233 -26.20 -12.92 7.06
CA SER A 233 -27.30 -12.06 7.54
C SER A 233 -26.84 -10.66 7.96
N PHE A 234 -25.58 -10.52 8.40
CA PHE A 234 -25.03 -9.21 8.75
C PHE A 234 -24.93 -8.22 7.59
N LYS A 235 -24.91 -8.71 6.36
CA LYS A 235 -24.94 -7.88 5.14
C LYS A 235 -26.30 -7.16 4.97
N VAL A 236 -27.38 -7.67 5.55
CA VAL A 236 -28.71 -7.02 5.52
C VAL A 236 -28.74 -5.73 6.34
N PHE A 237 -28.02 -5.71 7.46
CA PHE A 237 -28.00 -4.56 8.37
C PHE A 237 -26.64 -3.84 8.36
N ALA A 238 -25.88 -4.00 7.28
CA ALA A 238 -24.69 -3.19 7.03
C ALA A 238 -25.11 -1.72 6.81
N PRO A 239 -24.27 -0.74 7.23
CA PRO A 239 -24.54 0.67 6.98
C PRO A 239 -24.80 0.93 5.50
N GLN A 240 -25.83 1.74 5.21
CA GLN A 240 -26.10 2.22 3.86
C GLN A 240 -25.13 3.34 3.47
N GLY A 241 -24.90 3.49 2.16
CA GLY A 241 -24.07 4.53 1.59
C GLY A 241 -22.60 4.16 1.43
N ILE A 242 -21.75 5.19 1.44
CA ILE A 242 -20.32 5.09 1.21
C ILE A 242 -19.52 5.15 2.52
N SER A 243 -18.32 4.56 2.52
CA SER A 243 -17.40 4.66 3.65
C SER A 243 -16.92 6.09 3.88
N GLN A 244 -16.49 6.40 5.11
CA GLN A 244 -15.90 7.69 5.44
C GLN A 244 -14.66 8.01 4.59
N GLU A 245 -13.89 6.98 4.24
CA GLU A 245 -12.70 7.10 3.38
C GLU A 245 -13.09 7.52 1.95
N LEU A 246 -14.09 6.87 1.34
CA LEU A 246 -14.56 7.26 0.02
C LEU A 246 -15.18 8.66 0.04
N LYS A 247 -15.88 9.01 1.13
CA LYS A 247 -16.39 10.36 1.34
C LYS A 247 -15.28 11.41 1.34
N GLN A 248 -14.19 11.16 2.06
CA GLN A 248 -13.01 12.04 2.04
C GLN A 248 -12.43 12.21 0.64
N ILE A 249 -12.39 11.15 -0.18
CA ILE A 249 -11.88 11.21 -1.56
C ILE A 249 -12.80 12.07 -2.44
N ILE A 250 -14.13 11.90 -2.40
CA ILE A 250 -15.04 12.68 -3.25
C ILE A 250 -15.18 14.14 -2.78
N ASP A 251 -14.88 14.43 -1.52
CA ASP A 251 -14.88 15.78 -0.94
C ASP A 251 -13.49 16.45 -0.98
N ASP A 252 -12.49 15.77 -1.53
CA ASP A 252 -11.15 16.31 -1.69
C ASP A 252 -11.12 17.48 -2.67
N SER A 253 -10.36 18.53 -2.32
CA SER A 253 -10.14 19.69 -3.20
C SER A 253 -9.58 19.33 -4.58
N ALA A 254 -8.85 18.21 -4.71
CA ALA A 254 -8.34 17.75 -6.00
C ALA A 254 -9.44 17.28 -6.98
N ALA A 255 -10.67 17.05 -6.49
CA ALA A 255 -11.85 16.84 -7.32
C ALA A 255 -12.40 18.14 -7.94
N GLU A 256 -11.90 19.31 -7.53
CA GLU A 256 -12.15 20.60 -8.20
C GLU A 256 -11.30 20.67 -9.48
N LEU A 257 -11.93 20.32 -10.60
CA LEU A 257 -11.19 20.05 -11.83
C LEU A 257 -10.68 21.31 -12.53
N HIS A 258 -9.49 21.17 -13.10
CA HIS A 258 -8.86 22.11 -14.03
C HIS A 258 -8.26 21.34 -15.22
N HIS A 259 -7.70 22.05 -16.21
CA HIS A 259 -7.17 21.42 -17.43
C HIS A 259 -6.10 20.34 -17.19
N ASN A 260 -5.32 20.47 -16.11
CA ASN A 260 -4.21 19.56 -15.79
C ASN A 260 -4.58 18.49 -14.74
N SER A 261 -5.85 18.38 -14.35
CA SER A 261 -6.29 17.37 -13.38
C SER A 261 -6.06 15.96 -13.92
N SER A 262 -5.69 15.04 -13.03
CA SER A 262 -5.43 13.64 -13.39
C SER A 262 -6.72 12.92 -13.79
N ASP A 263 -6.60 11.87 -14.59
CA ASP A 263 -7.75 11.04 -15.01
C ASP A 263 -8.50 10.45 -13.81
N PHE A 264 -7.78 10.11 -12.75
CA PHE A 264 -8.36 9.64 -11.51
C PHE A 264 -9.29 10.68 -10.89
N TRP A 265 -8.82 11.93 -10.74
CA TRP A 265 -9.64 12.99 -10.15
C TRP A 265 -10.83 13.38 -11.03
N VAL A 266 -10.69 13.31 -12.36
CA VAL A 266 -11.84 13.45 -13.28
C VAL A 266 -12.90 12.37 -13.03
N MET A 267 -12.49 11.12 -12.83
CA MET A 267 -13.42 10.02 -12.49
C MET A 267 -14.01 10.17 -11.07
N VAL A 268 -13.25 10.69 -10.11
CA VAL A 268 -13.76 11.00 -8.75
C VAL A 268 -14.80 12.11 -8.78
N ALA A 269 -14.60 13.18 -9.55
CA ALA A 269 -15.60 14.23 -9.72
C ALA A 269 -16.89 13.69 -10.35
N ALA A 270 -16.77 12.84 -11.38
CA ALA A 270 -17.91 12.14 -11.96
C ALA A 270 -18.63 11.22 -10.94
N LEU A 271 -17.85 10.53 -10.10
CA LEU A 271 -18.37 9.67 -9.03
C LEU A 271 -19.15 10.46 -7.98
N LYS A 272 -18.64 11.63 -7.58
CA LYS A 272 -19.33 12.55 -6.67
C LYS A 272 -20.71 12.92 -7.21
N GLU A 273 -20.78 13.32 -8.49
CA GLU A 273 -22.05 13.64 -9.12
C GLU A 273 -22.96 12.41 -9.26
N PHE A 274 -22.42 11.23 -9.59
CA PHE A 274 -23.21 9.98 -9.65
C PHE A 274 -23.84 9.65 -8.29
N ILE A 275 -23.05 9.66 -7.21
CA ILE A 275 -23.51 9.33 -5.85
C ILE A 275 -24.64 10.27 -5.44
N ALA A 276 -24.53 11.57 -5.73
CA ALA A 276 -25.53 12.57 -5.38
C ALA A 276 -26.83 12.47 -6.20
N ASN A 277 -26.77 11.87 -7.40
CA ASN A 277 -27.90 11.80 -8.32
C ASN A 277 -28.37 10.35 -8.51
N GLU A 278 -27.88 9.64 -9.53
CA GLU A 278 -28.36 8.31 -9.90
C GLU A 278 -28.07 7.23 -8.85
N GLY A 279 -26.99 7.42 -8.08
CA GLY A 279 -26.57 6.50 -7.03
C GLY A 279 -27.39 6.61 -5.74
N ALA A 280 -28.16 7.69 -5.54
CA ALA A 280 -28.95 7.93 -4.33
C ALA A 280 -28.16 7.71 -3.01
N GLY A 281 -26.94 8.23 -2.95
CA GLY A 281 -26.02 8.09 -1.83
C GLY A 281 -25.07 6.89 -1.93
N GLU A 282 -25.20 6.06 -2.97
CA GLU A 282 -24.37 4.88 -3.18
C GLU A 282 -23.40 5.03 -4.37
N ALA A 283 -22.27 4.32 -4.28
CA ALA A 283 -21.34 4.17 -5.40
C ALA A 283 -21.95 3.29 -6.53
N PRO A 284 -21.41 3.34 -7.75
CA PRO A 284 -21.74 2.38 -8.82
C PRO A 284 -21.62 0.93 -8.33
N LEU A 285 -22.52 0.06 -8.77
CA LEU A 285 -22.52 -1.35 -8.36
C LEU A 285 -21.28 -2.08 -8.93
N GLU A 286 -20.63 -2.90 -8.09
CA GLU A 286 -19.47 -3.71 -8.52
C GLU A 286 -19.86 -4.76 -9.59
N GLY A 287 -21.06 -5.33 -9.48
CA GLY A 287 -21.64 -6.26 -10.46
C GLY A 287 -21.22 -7.72 -10.32
N SER A 288 -20.23 -8.04 -9.48
CA SER A 288 -19.89 -9.42 -9.11
C SER A 288 -20.65 -9.86 -7.86
N ILE A 289 -20.99 -11.15 -7.81
CA ILE A 289 -21.55 -11.84 -6.64
C ILE A 289 -20.63 -13.00 -6.26
N PRO A 290 -20.54 -13.37 -4.96
CA PRO A 290 -19.77 -14.51 -4.51
C PRO A 290 -20.43 -15.82 -4.94
N ASP A 291 -19.67 -16.91 -4.89
CA ASP A 291 -20.23 -18.25 -5.03
C ASP A 291 -21.22 -18.55 -3.89
N MET A 292 -22.22 -19.39 -4.16
CA MET A 292 -23.26 -19.73 -3.19
C MET A 292 -24.01 -21.00 -3.56
N THR A 293 -24.60 -21.65 -2.56
CA THR A 293 -25.48 -22.80 -2.74
C THR A 293 -26.76 -22.37 -3.46
N SER A 294 -26.91 -22.77 -4.73
CA SER A 294 -28.05 -22.41 -5.57
C SER A 294 -28.20 -23.33 -6.79
N SER A 295 -29.36 -23.28 -7.46
CA SER A 295 -29.52 -23.87 -8.78
C SER A 295 -28.73 -23.05 -9.81
N THR A 296 -28.20 -23.72 -10.83
CA THR A 296 -27.48 -23.04 -11.92
C THR A 296 -28.32 -21.94 -12.55
N GLU A 297 -29.62 -22.18 -12.73
CA GLU A 297 -30.55 -21.21 -13.31
C GLU A 297 -30.71 -19.97 -12.42
N HIS A 298 -31.01 -20.15 -11.12
CA HIS A 298 -31.18 -19.03 -10.20
C HIS A 298 -29.89 -18.22 -10.06
N TYR A 299 -28.74 -18.90 -9.93
CA TYR A 299 -27.45 -18.24 -9.82
C TYR A 299 -27.10 -17.41 -11.08
N VAL A 300 -27.27 -17.98 -12.27
CA VAL A 300 -27.00 -17.28 -13.54
C VAL A 300 -27.95 -16.09 -13.72
N ASN A 301 -29.23 -16.23 -13.38
CA ASN A 301 -30.20 -15.13 -13.47
C ASN A 301 -29.87 -14.01 -12.47
N LEU A 302 -29.51 -14.36 -11.23
CA LEU A 302 -29.05 -13.41 -10.22
C LEU A 302 -27.79 -12.67 -10.71
N GLN A 303 -26.80 -13.39 -11.22
CA GLN A 303 -25.57 -12.80 -11.75
C GLN A 303 -25.86 -11.80 -12.87
N LYS A 304 -26.76 -12.13 -13.81
CA LYS A 304 -27.17 -11.23 -14.90
C LYS A 304 -27.82 -9.95 -14.37
N ILE A 305 -28.62 -10.02 -13.31
CA ILE A 305 -29.27 -8.86 -12.69
C ILE A 305 -28.22 -7.89 -12.12
N TYR A 306 -27.21 -8.40 -11.42
CA TYR A 306 -26.11 -7.58 -10.91
C TYR A 306 -25.26 -6.98 -12.03
N GLN A 307 -24.92 -7.77 -13.04
CA GLN A 307 -24.15 -7.31 -14.20
C GLN A 307 -24.90 -6.22 -14.99
N ALA A 308 -26.21 -6.37 -15.18
CA ALA A 308 -27.04 -5.38 -15.87
C ALA A 308 -27.10 -4.05 -15.11
N LYS A 309 -27.24 -4.09 -13.78
CA LYS A 309 -27.21 -2.88 -12.95
C LYS A 309 -25.83 -2.21 -12.97
N ALA A 310 -24.75 -2.98 -12.86
CA ALA A 310 -23.39 -2.45 -12.95
C ALA A 310 -23.09 -1.82 -14.32
N GLU A 311 -23.57 -2.40 -15.42
CA GLU A 311 -23.43 -1.81 -16.76
C GLU A 311 -24.25 -0.52 -16.89
N ALA A 312 -25.47 -0.47 -16.33
CA ALA A 312 -26.27 0.76 -16.31
C ALA A 312 -25.56 1.89 -15.53
N ASP A 313 -25.00 1.59 -14.36
CA ASP A 313 -24.24 2.57 -13.56
C ASP A 313 -22.97 3.02 -14.30
N PHE A 314 -22.28 2.10 -14.96
CA PHE A 314 -21.11 2.39 -15.78
C PHE A 314 -21.43 3.36 -16.93
N LEU A 315 -22.55 3.19 -17.63
CA LEU A 315 -22.93 4.08 -18.74
C LEU A 315 -23.19 5.52 -18.26
N VAL A 316 -23.80 5.68 -17.09
CA VAL A 316 -23.98 7.00 -16.45
C VAL A 316 -22.62 7.60 -16.08
N MET A 317 -21.75 6.82 -15.44
CA MET A 317 -20.39 7.25 -15.10
C MET A 317 -19.58 7.64 -16.33
N GLU A 318 -19.65 6.88 -17.42
CA GLU A 318 -19.01 7.20 -18.69
C GLU A 318 -19.48 8.57 -19.20
N GLN A 319 -20.79 8.81 -19.20
CA GLN A 319 -21.34 10.09 -19.65
C GLN A 319 -20.86 11.25 -18.78
N ARG A 320 -20.83 11.09 -17.45
CA ARG A 320 -20.36 12.12 -16.51
C ARG A 320 -18.87 12.43 -16.71
N VAL A 321 -18.02 11.41 -16.83
CA VAL A 321 -16.59 11.56 -17.14
C VAL A 321 -16.41 12.35 -18.44
N ARG A 322 -17.13 11.99 -19.51
CA ARG A 322 -17.08 12.70 -20.80
C ARG A 322 -17.50 14.17 -20.67
N ASN A 323 -18.53 14.45 -19.87
CA ASN A 323 -18.99 15.82 -19.61
C ASN A 323 -17.92 16.64 -18.88
N HIS A 324 -17.27 16.07 -17.86
CA HIS A 324 -16.18 16.74 -17.15
C HIS A 324 -14.97 17.01 -18.06
N LEU A 325 -14.53 16.03 -18.85
CA LEU A 325 -13.45 16.22 -19.83
C LEU A 325 -13.76 17.38 -20.78
N LYS A 326 -15.00 17.45 -21.30
CA LYS A 326 -15.46 18.57 -22.13
C LYS A 326 -15.41 19.91 -21.39
N LYS A 327 -15.87 19.97 -20.13
CA LYS A 327 -15.86 21.19 -19.30
C LYS A 327 -14.45 21.75 -19.09
N ILE A 328 -13.46 20.86 -18.89
CA ILE A 328 -12.05 21.26 -18.67
C ILE A 328 -11.23 21.37 -19.96
N GLY A 329 -11.86 21.28 -21.13
CA GLY A 329 -11.20 21.44 -22.43
C GLY A 329 -10.33 20.25 -22.88
N ARG A 330 -10.50 19.07 -22.28
CA ARG A 330 -9.80 17.83 -22.66
C ARG A 330 -10.64 16.99 -23.64
N GLU A 331 -9.98 16.15 -24.43
CA GLU A 331 -10.67 15.26 -25.35
C GLU A 331 -11.57 14.27 -24.61
N THR A 332 -12.84 14.17 -25.03
CA THR A 332 -13.86 13.36 -24.34
C THR A 332 -13.60 11.85 -24.34
N LYS A 333 -12.72 11.35 -25.21
CA LYS A 333 -12.35 9.92 -25.31
C LYS A 333 -10.96 9.63 -24.75
N MET A 334 -10.31 10.63 -24.13
CA MET A 334 -8.96 10.47 -23.57
C MET A 334 -8.90 9.38 -22.49
N ILE A 335 -9.94 9.25 -21.67
CA ILE A 335 -10.09 8.15 -20.71
C ILE A 335 -10.87 7.01 -21.38
N SER A 336 -10.26 5.83 -21.43
CA SER A 336 -10.86 4.66 -22.09
C SER A 336 -12.09 4.13 -21.34
N LYS A 337 -13.02 3.49 -22.08
CA LYS A 337 -14.16 2.79 -21.47
C LYS A 337 -13.74 1.72 -20.46
N GLN A 338 -12.66 0.99 -20.77
CA GLN A 338 -12.15 -0.06 -19.88
C GLN A 338 -11.65 0.51 -18.56
N THR A 339 -10.97 1.67 -18.60
CA THR A 339 -10.51 2.38 -17.39
C THR A 339 -11.69 2.83 -16.53
N ILE A 340 -12.72 3.44 -17.13
CA ILE A 340 -13.92 3.88 -16.41
C ILE A 340 -14.68 2.67 -15.82
N ARG A 341 -14.76 1.55 -16.56
CA ARG A 341 -15.40 0.33 -16.07
C ARG A 341 -14.63 -0.27 -14.88
N SER A 342 -13.30 -0.36 -14.95
CA SER A 342 -12.49 -0.79 -13.80
C SER A 342 -12.66 0.15 -12.61
N PHE A 343 -12.72 1.46 -12.85
CA PHE A 343 -12.99 2.45 -11.80
C PHE A 343 -14.35 2.22 -11.12
N CYS A 344 -15.43 2.00 -11.89
CA CYS A 344 -16.76 1.73 -11.34
C CYS A 344 -16.75 0.46 -10.47
N ARG A 345 -16.15 -0.63 -10.98
CA ARG A 345 -16.02 -1.89 -10.25
C ARG A 345 -15.31 -1.75 -8.90
N ASN A 346 -14.37 -0.81 -8.82
CA ASN A 346 -13.56 -0.58 -7.63
C ASN A 346 -13.91 0.73 -6.90
N ALA A 347 -15.05 1.36 -7.18
CA ALA A 347 -15.39 2.69 -6.65
C ALA A 347 -15.40 2.73 -5.10
N ARG A 348 -15.80 1.62 -4.45
CA ARG A 348 -15.77 1.47 -2.99
C ARG A 348 -14.38 1.15 -2.42
N LYS A 349 -13.42 0.85 -3.28
CA LYS A 349 -12.06 0.36 -2.94
C LYS A 349 -10.99 1.41 -3.28
N LEU A 350 -11.38 2.61 -3.69
CA LEU A 350 -10.43 3.67 -4.04
C LEU A 350 -9.58 4.06 -2.82
N LYS A 351 -8.30 4.33 -3.07
CA LYS A 351 -7.37 4.85 -2.05
C LYS A 351 -6.54 5.97 -2.65
N VAL A 352 -6.27 6.99 -1.83
CA VAL A 352 -5.35 8.09 -2.15
C VAL A 352 -4.35 8.20 -1.01
N CYS A 353 -3.08 8.00 -1.33
CA CYS A 353 -1.98 8.06 -0.36
C CYS A 353 -1.16 9.33 -0.61
N ARG A 354 -0.93 10.14 0.43
CA ARG A 354 -0.09 11.35 0.38
C ARG A 354 0.99 11.25 1.44
N TYR A 355 2.25 11.37 1.04
CA TYR A 355 3.39 11.11 1.92
C TYR A 355 4.06 12.41 2.32
N ARG A 356 4.42 12.50 3.60
CA ARG A 356 5.22 13.59 4.15
C ARG A 356 6.58 13.69 3.47
N LEU A 357 7.09 14.91 3.32
CA LEU A 357 8.46 15.16 2.89
C LEU A 357 9.43 14.46 3.85
N VAL A 358 10.55 13.99 3.32
CA VAL A 358 11.62 13.42 4.16
C VAL A 358 12.16 14.48 5.11
N GLU A 359 12.30 15.72 4.64
CA GLU A 359 12.74 16.84 5.46
C GLU A 359 11.78 17.13 6.64
N ASP A 360 10.47 17.11 6.41
CA ASP A 360 9.50 17.33 7.48
C ASP A 360 9.54 16.20 8.51
N GLU A 361 9.73 14.95 8.08
CA GLU A 361 9.94 13.82 8.99
C GLU A 361 11.23 14.00 9.80
N PHE A 362 12.29 14.50 9.17
CA PHE A 362 13.61 14.61 9.79
C PHE A 362 13.74 15.79 10.75
N ASN A 363 13.06 16.91 10.45
CA ASN A 363 13.18 18.15 11.20
C ASN A 363 11.96 18.44 12.08
N SER A 364 10.80 17.89 11.77
CA SER A 364 9.53 18.19 12.46
C SER A 364 8.57 17.00 12.44
N PRO A 365 8.98 15.83 12.98
CA PRO A 365 8.14 14.64 12.99
C PRO A 365 6.82 14.87 13.75
N VAL A 366 5.85 13.97 13.57
CA VAL A 366 4.64 13.88 14.41
C VAL A 366 5.08 13.56 15.83
N LEU A 367 5.36 14.60 16.62
CA LEU A 367 5.95 14.48 17.95
C LEU A 367 5.13 13.55 18.87
N SER A 368 3.80 13.59 18.77
CA SER A 368 2.92 12.71 19.54
C SER A 368 3.10 11.22 19.20
N GLU A 369 3.29 10.88 17.92
CA GLU A 369 3.55 9.48 17.52
C GLU A 369 4.97 9.08 17.89
N LEU A 370 5.97 9.96 17.69
CA LEU A 370 7.35 9.70 18.09
C LEU A 370 7.46 9.40 19.60
N GLN A 371 6.85 10.24 20.44
CA GLN A 371 6.82 10.04 21.89
C GLN A 371 6.08 8.76 22.29
N LYS A 372 4.97 8.45 21.62
CA LYS A 372 4.22 7.21 21.82
C LYS A 372 5.09 5.99 21.48
N TYR A 373 5.78 5.98 20.34
CA TYR A 373 6.68 4.88 19.97
C TYR A 373 7.84 4.70 20.94
N LEU A 374 8.38 5.80 21.48
CA LEU A 374 9.45 5.76 22.48
C LEU A 374 8.99 5.25 23.85
N ALA A 375 7.69 5.29 24.14
CA ALA A 375 7.10 4.79 25.38
C ALA A 375 6.48 3.38 25.25
N ASP A 376 6.36 2.85 24.03
CA ASP A 376 5.69 1.60 23.73
C ASP A 376 6.70 0.45 23.59
N GLU A 377 6.52 -0.62 24.38
CA GLU A 377 7.45 -1.76 24.41
C GLU A 377 7.57 -2.50 23.07
N GLU A 378 6.54 -2.48 22.22
CA GLU A 378 6.57 -3.12 20.90
C GLU A 378 7.28 -2.28 19.83
N TYR A 379 7.30 -0.95 20.01
CA TYR A 379 7.86 0.00 19.03
C TYR A 379 9.21 0.57 19.43
N ILE A 380 9.57 0.57 20.72
CA ILE A 380 10.77 1.24 21.26
C ILE A 380 12.07 0.83 20.55
N VAL A 381 12.20 -0.45 20.19
CA VAL A 381 13.37 -0.96 19.47
C VAL A 381 13.40 -0.46 18.03
N ALA A 382 12.25 -0.46 17.34
CA ALA A 382 12.16 -0.02 15.95
C ALA A 382 12.38 1.50 15.82
N VAL A 383 11.75 2.30 16.68
CA VAL A 383 11.99 3.75 16.71
C VAL A 383 13.41 4.05 17.20
N GLY A 384 13.97 3.23 18.10
CA GLY A 384 15.36 3.31 18.52
C GLY A 384 16.33 3.11 17.35
N PHE A 385 16.12 2.08 16.51
CA PHE A 385 16.92 1.89 15.29
C PHE A 385 16.75 3.03 14.29
N TYR A 386 15.53 3.57 14.14
CA TYR A 386 15.31 4.76 13.31
C TYR A 386 16.17 5.94 13.80
N ILE A 387 16.10 6.28 15.09
CA ILE A 387 16.89 7.37 15.69
C ILE A 387 18.39 7.09 15.59
N LEU A 388 18.83 5.84 15.78
CA LEU A 388 20.25 5.49 15.68
C LEU A 388 20.78 5.55 14.26
N LEU A 389 20.03 5.09 13.25
CA LEU A 389 20.42 5.23 11.84
C LEU A 389 20.67 6.70 11.47
N ARG A 390 19.83 7.59 12.01
CA ARG A 390 19.98 9.04 11.87
C ARG A 390 21.20 9.59 12.65
N ALA A 391 21.37 9.16 13.89
CA ALA A 391 22.51 9.54 14.71
C ALA A 391 23.85 9.06 14.12
N VAL A 392 23.86 7.92 13.43
CA VAL A 392 25.01 7.39 12.70
C VAL A 392 25.42 8.31 11.56
N ASP A 393 24.48 8.91 10.82
CA ASP A 393 24.83 9.87 9.76
C ASP A 393 25.42 11.16 10.35
N ARG A 394 24.89 11.64 11.48
CA ARG A 394 25.49 12.76 12.23
C ARG A 394 26.90 12.42 12.74
N PHE A 395 27.08 11.21 13.25
CA PHE A 395 28.39 10.71 13.67
C PHE A 395 29.37 10.73 12.49
N ALA A 396 28.98 10.16 11.34
CA ALA A 396 29.84 10.08 10.17
C ALA A 396 30.23 11.46 9.63
N ALA A 397 29.31 12.42 9.65
CA ALA A 397 29.59 13.80 9.27
C ALA A 397 30.63 14.48 10.18
N ASN A 398 30.63 14.15 11.48
CA ASN A 398 31.53 14.76 12.47
C ASN A 398 32.89 14.08 12.55
N TYR A 399 32.95 12.76 12.37
CA TYR A 399 34.15 11.96 12.62
C TYR A 399 34.78 11.36 11.36
N ASN A 400 34.14 11.49 10.19
CA ASN A 400 34.56 10.90 8.90
C ASN A 400 34.73 9.36 8.92
N SER A 401 34.03 8.69 9.84
CA SER A 401 33.96 7.23 9.96
C SER A 401 32.58 6.81 10.48
N PHE A 402 32.21 5.56 10.31
CA PHE A 402 31.01 5.01 10.95
C PHE A 402 31.33 4.45 12.34
N PRO A 403 30.37 4.46 13.29
CA PRO A 403 30.60 3.94 14.63
C PRO A 403 30.87 2.43 14.59
N GLY A 404 31.96 2.00 15.23
CA GLY A 404 32.42 0.62 15.30
C GLY A 404 32.97 0.08 13.97
N GLU A 405 33.31 0.95 13.03
CA GLU A 405 34.00 0.58 11.78
C GLU A 405 35.41 0.03 12.06
N PHE A 406 36.09 0.55 13.09
CA PHE A 406 37.45 0.17 13.48
C PHE A 406 37.48 -0.53 14.85
N ASP A 407 38.20 -1.65 14.96
CA ASP A 407 38.18 -2.56 16.13
C ASP A 407 38.84 -2.01 17.41
N GLY A 408 39.38 -0.79 17.39
CA GLY A 408 40.12 -0.19 18.51
C GLY A 408 39.41 0.93 19.28
N GLU A 409 38.26 1.42 18.79
CA GLU A 409 37.62 2.65 19.30
C GLU A 409 36.20 2.40 19.84
N MET A 410 35.81 1.14 20.08
CA MET A 410 34.43 0.76 20.39
C MET A 410 33.81 1.53 21.56
N ASP A 411 34.48 1.61 22.72
CA ASP A 411 33.95 2.31 23.90
C ASP A 411 33.79 3.82 23.66
N GLU A 412 34.71 4.41 22.88
CA GLU A 412 34.65 5.83 22.51
C GLU A 412 33.52 6.09 21.51
N ASP A 413 33.36 5.22 20.52
CA ASP A 413 32.29 5.28 19.53
C ASP A 413 30.91 5.13 20.16
N ILE A 414 30.75 4.24 21.15
CA ILE A 414 29.51 4.10 21.93
C ILE A 414 29.16 5.43 22.62
N SER A 415 30.14 6.07 23.27
CA SER A 415 29.93 7.36 23.96
C SER A 415 29.56 8.49 22.99
N ARG A 416 30.27 8.56 21.86
CA ARG A 416 30.02 9.55 20.80
C ARG A 416 28.66 9.34 20.13
N LEU A 417 28.29 8.10 19.79
CA LEU A 417 26.99 7.77 19.20
C LEU A 417 25.84 8.07 20.16
N LYS A 418 26.00 7.74 21.45
CA LYS A 418 25.04 8.11 22.50
C LYS A 418 24.82 9.63 22.53
N THR A 419 25.90 10.41 22.48
CA THR A 419 25.83 11.87 22.46
C THR A 419 25.08 12.38 21.23
N ALA A 420 25.36 11.82 20.05
CA ALA A 420 24.67 12.16 18.81
C ALA A 420 23.16 11.82 18.87
N ALA A 421 22.80 10.66 19.42
CA ALA A 421 21.42 10.23 19.57
C ALA A 421 20.63 11.10 20.56
N VAL A 422 21.21 11.44 21.71
CA VAL A 422 20.59 12.35 22.69
C VAL A 422 20.42 13.75 22.11
N SER A 423 21.42 14.26 21.40
CA SER A 423 21.31 15.55 20.70
C SER A 423 20.18 15.52 19.67
N LEU A 424 20.07 14.44 18.88
CA LEU A 424 18.99 14.28 17.90
C LEU A 424 17.62 14.24 18.58
N LEU A 425 17.45 13.46 19.65
CA LEU A 425 16.18 13.43 20.38
C LEU A 425 15.80 14.80 20.95
N SER A 426 16.78 15.57 21.44
CA SER A 426 16.55 16.94 21.91
C SER A 426 16.10 17.87 20.77
N ASP A 427 16.76 17.82 19.62
CA ASP A 427 16.38 18.60 18.43
C ASP A 427 14.96 18.28 17.95
N LEU A 428 14.53 17.01 18.08
CA LEU A 428 13.19 16.55 17.72
C LEU A 428 12.13 16.86 18.79
N GLY A 429 12.49 17.45 19.93
CA GLY A 429 11.56 17.81 21.01
C GLY A 429 11.31 16.70 22.06
N CYS A 430 12.08 15.62 22.03
CA CYS A 430 12.05 14.52 23.01
C CYS A 430 13.10 14.71 24.12
N ASN A 431 13.10 15.89 24.75
CA ASN A 431 14.08 16.25 25.79
C ASN A 431 14.04 15.29 26.99
N GLY A 432 15.22 14.83 27.41
CA GLY A 432 15.38 13.93 28.56
C GLY A 432 15.10 12.44 28.27
N GLN A 433 14.71 12.08 27.04
CA GLN A 433 14.65 10.69 26.61
C GLN A 433 16.03 10.20 26.16
N THR A 434 16.29 8.93 26.42
CA THR A 434 17.51 8.23 25.98
C THR A 434 17.14 6.86 25.45
N LEU A 435 17.92 6.37 24.50
CA LEU A 435 17.87 4.98 24.08
C LEU A 435 18.66 4.11 25.07
N THR A 436 18.41 2.81 25.06
CA THR A 436 19.12 1.86 25.91
C THR A 436 20.59 1.74 25.49
N GLU A 437 21.48 1.59 26.46
CA GLU A 437 22.92 1.38 26.20
C GLU A 437 23.14 0.13 25.33
N ASP A 438 22.36 -0.93 25.55
CA ASP A 438 22.45 -2.16 24.78
C ASP A 438 22.19 -1.91 23.28
N LEU A 439 21.18 -1.08 22.95
CA LEU A 439 20.85 -0.78 21.55
C LEU A 439 21.93 0.09 20.88
N ILE A 440 22.50 1.04 21.62
CA ILE A 440 23.59 1.90 21.14
C ILE A 440 24.85 1.07 20.89
N SER A 441 25.23 0.24 21.87
CA SER A 441 26.35 -0.69 21.79
C SER A 441 26.21 -1.65 20.61
N GLU A 442 25.00 -2.17 20.41
CA GLU A 442 24.69 -3.05 19.28
C GLU A 442 24.83 -2.34 17.92
N MET A 443 24.43 -1.07 17.84
CA MET A 443 24.63 -0.25 16.63
C MET A 443 26.11 -0.06 16.30
N CYS A 444 26.97 0.17 17.30
CA CYS A 444 28.42 0.18 17.11
C CYS A 444 28.94 -1.21 16.72
N ARG A 445 28.45 -2.29 17.34
CA ARG A 445 28.83 -3.67 17.02
C ARG A 445 28.55 -4.03 15.56
N PHE A 446 27.47 -3.51 14.98
CA PHE A 446 27.17 -3.65 13.55
C PHE A 446 28.29 -3.10 12.66
N GLY A 447 28.93 -2.00 13.04
CA GLY A 447 30.11 -1.44 12.37
C GLY A 447 29.87 -1.17 10.89
N ALA A 448 28.73 -0.54 10.56
CA ALA A 448 28.24 -0.25 9.21
C ALA A 448 28.23 -1.44 8.23
N ALA A 449 28.17 -2.68 8.74
CA ALA A 449 28.11 -3.86 7.90
C ALA A 449 26.78 -3.91 7.11
N GLU A 450 26.83 -4.40 5.88
CA GLU A 450 25.62 -4.73 5.11
C GLU A 450 25.51 -6.25 5.01
N LEU A 451 24.75 -6.86 5.93
CA LEU A 451 24.58 -8.31 5.95
C LEU A 451 23.67 -8.76 4.80
N HIS A 452 24.12 -9.76 4.02
CA HIS A 452 23.40 -10.24 2.84
C HIS A 452 21.95 -10.64 3.14
N ALA A 453 21.71 -11.37 4.23
CA ALA A 453 20.37 -11.81 4.60
C ALA A 453 19.42 -10.63 4.88
N VAL A 454 19.91 -9.58 5.54
CA VAL A 454 19.16 -8.36 5.83
C VAL A 454 18.93 -7.56 4.55
N ALA A 455 19.98 -7.43 3.73
CA ALA A 455 19.90 -6.78 2.44
C ALA A 455 18.89 -7.47 1.49
N ALA A 456 18.85 -8.80 1.48
CA ALA A 456 17.88 -9.59 0.73
C ALA A 456 16.45 -9.36 1.22
N PHE A 457 16.24 -9.38 2.54
CA PHE A 457 14.94 -9.11 3.14
C PHE A 457 14.42 -7.71 2.79
N ILE A 458 15.25 -6.68 3.01
CA ILE A 458 14.94 -5.29 2.67
C ILE A 458 14.72 -5.12 1.17
N GLY A 459 15.53 -5.80 0.34
CA GLY A 459 15.36 -5.82 -1.11
C GLY A 459 14.02 -6.42 -1.54
N GLY A 460 13.56 -7.47 -0.88
CA GLY A 460 12.22 -8.06 -1.09
C GLY A 460 11.09 -7.10 -0.76
N VAL A 461 11.14 -6.47 0.42
CA VAL A 461 10.14 -5.47 0.85
C VAL A 461 10.10 -4.30 -0.13
N ALA A 462 11.24 -3.67 -0.43
CA ALA A 462 11.32 -2.53 -1.34
C ALA A 462 10.83 -2.89 -2.76
N SER A 463 11.15 -4.09 -3.28
CA SER A 463 10.68 -4.54 -4.60
C SER A 463 9.16 -4.64 -4.67
N GLN A 464 8.53 -5.19 -3.63
CA GLN A 464 7.09 -5.29 -3.60
C GLN A 464 6.45 -3.90 -3.62
N GLU A 465 7.00 -2.94 -2.88
CA GLU A 465 6.54 -1.55 -2.90
C GLU A 465 6.74 -0.88 -4.26
N VAL A 466 7.86 -1.16 -4.96
CA VAL A 466 8.06 -0.73 -6.37
C VAL A 466 6.92 -1.23 -7.25
N ILE A 467 6.55 -2.51 -7.14
CA ILE A 467 5.47 -3.12 -7.94
C ILE A 467 4.14 -2.44 -7.66
N LYS A 468 3.80 -2.19 -6.39
CA LYS A 468 2.55 -1.51 -6.01
C LYS A 468 2.50 -0.10 -6.61
N LEU A 469 3.58 0.67 -6.48
CA LEU A 469 3.67 2.04 -6.97
C LEU A 469 3.59 2.16 -8.51
N ILE A 470 4.13 1.18 -9.22
CA ILE A 470 4.11 1.13 -10.68
C ILE A 470 2.75 0.69 -11.19
N THR A 471 2.22 -0.41 -10.67
CA THR A 471 0.97 -1.01 -11.12
C THR A 471 -0.26 -0.22 -10.67
N LYS A 472 -0.11 0.62 -9.63
CA LYS A 472 -1.22 1.27 -8.92
C LYS A 472 -2.24 0.26 -8.41
N GLN A 473 -1.76 -0.92 -8.02
CA GLN A 473 -2.51 -1.99 -7.39
C GLN A 473 -1.96 -2.23 -5.99
N PHE A 474 -2.85 -2.62 -5.08
CA PHE A 474 -2.59 -2.69 -3.64
C PHE A 474 -2.21 -1.33 -3.04
N VAL A 475 -2.23 -1.25 -1.71
CA VAL A 475 -1.85 -0.04 -0.97
C VAL A 475 -0.36 -0.12 -0.63
N PRO A 476 0.48 0.82 -1.12
CA PRO A 476 1.86 0.90 -0.66
C PRO A 476 1.90 1.34 0.80
N MET A 477 2.91 0.90 1.53
CA MET A 477 3.07 1.25 2.94
C MET A 477 3.14 2.78 3.12
N SER A 478 2.60 3.29 4.23
CA SER A 478 2.62 4.72 4.57
C SER A 478 3.48 4.92 5.81
N GLY A 479 4.61 5.62 5.67
CA GLY A 479 5.59 5.83 6.74
C GLY A 479 6.93 5.16 6.48
N THR A 480 7.69 4.97 7.56
CA THR A 480 9.04 4.41 7.54
C THR A 480 9.03 3.00 8.13
N PHE A 481 9.29 2.00 7.28
CA PHE A 481 9.39 0.60 7.69
C PHE A 481 10.77 0.35 8.30
N ILE A 482 10.80 -0.22 9.50
CA ILE A 482 12.01 -0.63 10.19
C ILE A 482 11.97 -2.13 10.47
N PHE A 483 13.04 -2.82 10.11
CA PHE A 483 13.25 -4.23 10.41
C PHE A 483 14.29 -4.40 11.51
N ASN A 484 14.00 -5.27 12.47
CA ASN A 484 14.90 -5.74 13.50
C ASN A 484 15.17 -7.24 13.27
N GLY A 485 16.33 -7.55 12.71
CA GLY A 485 16.78 -8.92 12.46
C GLY A 485 17.30 -9.66 13.70
N ILE A 486 17.45 -8.99 14.85
CA ILE A 486 17.78 -9.65 16.13
C ILE A 486 16.56 -10.46 16.59
N ASP A 487 15.38 -9.83 16.60
CA ASP A 487 14.13 -10.45 17.06
C ASP A 487 13.19 -10.90 15.93
N GLN A 488 13.61 -10.71 14.67
CA GLN A 488 12.80 -10.99 13.47
C GLN A 488 11.44 -10.25 13.47
N LYS A 489 11.46 -9.00 13.94
CA LYS A 489 10.28 -8.12 14.01
C LYS A 489 10.42 -6.96 13.03
N SER A 490 9.29 -6.40 12.61
CA SER A 490 9.26 -5.18 11.82
C SER A 490 8.12 -4.27 12.25
N GLN A 491 8.34 -2.96 12.19
CA GLN A 491 7.32 -1.95 12.49
C GLN A 491 7.25 -0.91 11.38
N LEU A 492 6.06 -0.34 11.18
CA LEU A 492 5.84 0.79 10.28
C LEU A 492 5.61 2.05 11.12
N LEU A 493 6.56 2.98 11.08
CA LEU A 493 6.54 4.21 11.87
C LEU A 493 5.88 5.34 11.07
N SER A 494 4.82 5.94 11.61
CA SER A 494 4.13 7.09 11.01
C SER A 494 4.65 8.40 11.62
N LEU A 495 5.87 8.77 11.22
CA LEU A 495 6.62 9.92 11.74
C LEU A 495 6.36 11.22 10.99
#